data_AF-A0AAV5TB25-F1
#
_entry.id   AF-A0AAV5TB25-F1
#
_cell.length_a   1.000
_cell.length_b   1.000
_cell.length_c   1.000
_cell.angle_alpha   90.00
_cell.angle_beta   90.00
_cell.angle_gamma   90.00
#
_symmetry.space_group_name_H-M   'P 1'
#
loop_
_entity.id
_entity.type
_entity.pdbx_description
1 polymer ?
#
loop_
_entity_poly.entity_id
_entity_poly.type
_entity_poly.pdbx_seq_one_letter_code
_entity_poly.pdbx_strand_id
1 'polypeptide(L)'
;QQLKSRSSVFLLLHMIRSVVVYGSLFVFLRYFLPAIVKKLASSKSVKTHEKKWKTDVIYLYQMAGTKSMSSVSPFCIKVETFLRLHKIPFERRNTLLARGENGKVPFIELNGVQTADSNLIIPKQVQHFHIEEYDIEHDANVGHAITSMVDFRTQVLFVHYKTTFSQPIFYESSGRWVHFG
;
A
#
# COMPACT_ATOMS: atom_id res chain seq x y z
N GLN A 1 -35.07 11.11 -61.13
CA GLN A 1 -33.66 11.49 -60.82
C GLN A 1 -33.47 11.98 -59.37
N GLN A 2 -34.37 12.79 -58.81
CA GLN A 2 -34.27 13.30 -57.43
C GLN A 2 -34.19 12.22 -56.32
N LEU A 3 -34.94 11.12 -56.42
CA LEU A 3 -34.97 10.05 -55.40
C LEU A 3 -33.64 9.27 -55.30
N LYS A 4 -32.96 9.02 -56.42
CA LYS A 4 -31.67 8.33 -56.48
C LYS A 4 -30.51 9.17 -55.93
N SER A 5 -30.61 10.50 -56.04
CA SER A 5 -29.65 11.43 -55.44
C SER A 5 -29.77 11.47 -53.91
N ARG A 6 -31.01 11.45 -53.37
CA ARG A 6 -31.26 11.41 -51.93
C ARG A 6 -30.76 10.11 -51.27
N SER A 7 -30.94 8.95 -51.93
CA SER A 7 -30.43 7.68 -51.41
C SER A 7 -28.90 7.61 -51.38
N SER A 8 -28.22 8.16 -52.38
CA SER A 8 -26.75 8.20 -52.43
C SER A 8 -26.15 9.09 -51.35
N VAL A 9 -26.76 10.24 -51.06
CA VAL A 9 -26.32 11.14 -49.97
C VAL A 9 -26.55 10.48 -48.60
N PHE A 10 -27.66 9.77 -48.43
CA PHE A 10 -27.94 9.01 -47.21
C PHE A 10 -26.92 7.88 -46.96
N LEU A 11 -26.58 7.12 -48.01
CA LEU A 11 -25.54 6.08 -47.94
C LEU A 11 -24.16 6.67 -47.63
N LEU A 12 -23.82 7.81 -48.21
CA LEU A 12 -22.56 8.51 -47.93
C LEU A 12 -22.47 8.95 -46.46
N LEU A 13 -23.55 9.52 -45.91
CA LEU A 13 -23.63 9.93 -44.51
C LEU A 13 -23.52 8.74 -43.55
N HIS A 14 -24.16 7.62 -43.87
CA HIS A 14 -24.02 6.38 -43.10
C HIS A 14 -22.58 5.85 -43.11
N MET A 15 -21.92 5.89 -44.27
CA MET A 15 -20.54 5.45 -44.42
C MET A 15 -19.57 6.33 -43.60
N ILE A 16 -19.76 7.65 -43.64
CA ILE A 16 -18.96 8.60 -42.85
C ILE A 16 -19.19 8.36 -41.34
N ARG A 17 -20.44 8.19 -40.90
CA ARG A 17 -20.73 7.87 -39.48
C ARG A 17 -20.07 6.56 -39.05
N SER A 18 -20.12 5.51 -39.87
CA SER A 18 -19.46 4.24 -39.53
C SER A 18 -17.94 4.39 -39.43
N VAL A 19 -17.30 5.14 -40.34
CA VAL A 19 -15.84 5.36 -40.31
C VAL A 19 -15.43 6.11 -39.04
N VAL A 20 -16.21 7.13 -38.64
CA VAL A 20 -15.94 7.87 -37.40
C VAL A 20 -16.14 7.00 -36.16
N VAL A 21 -17.18 6.17 -36.12
CA VAL A 21 -17.45 5.27 -34.99
C VAL A 21 -16.40 4.16 -34.88
N TYR A 22 -16.07 3.48 -35.99
CA TYR A 22 -15.05 2.42 -35.98
C TYR A 22 -13.63 2.99 -35.78
N GLY A 23 -13.33 4.17 -36.33
CA GLY A 23 -12.05 4.85 -36.10
C GLY A 23 -11.88 5.29 -34.65
N SER A 24 -12.92 5.87 -34.03
CA SER A 24 -12.87 6.25 -32.62
C SER A 24 -12.82 5.04 -31.68
N LEU A 25 -13.55 3.96 -31.98
CA LEU A 25 -13.46 2.70 -31.24
C LEU A 25 -12.06 2.09 -31.35
N PHE A 26 -11.44 2.10 -32.54
CA PHE A 26 -10.09 1.57 -32.73
C PHE A 26 -9.03 2.37 -31.96
N VAL A 27 -9.13 3.70 -31.96
CA VAL A 27 -8.27 4.58 -31.15
C VAL A 27 -8.50 4.31 -29.65
N PHE A 28 -9.75 4.24 -29.22
CA PHE A 28 -10.09 3.90 -27.84
C PHE A 28 -9.51 2.54 -27.44
N LEU A 29 -9.68 1.50 -28.26
CA LEU A 29 -9.15 0.17 -28.01
C LEU A 29 -7.61 0.20 -27.91
N ARG A 30 -6.94 0.87 -28.86
CA ARG A 30 -5.48 1.00 -28.91
C ARG A 30 -4.89 1.64 -27.65
N TYR A 31 -5.56 2.65 -27.09
CA TYR A 31 -5.07 3.41 -25.93
C TYR A 31 -5.55 2.84 -24.59
N PHE A 32 -6.79 2.33 -24.50
CA PHE A 32 -7.37 1.84 -23.25
C PHE A 32 -7.10 0.35 -22.97
N LEU A 33 -7.01 -0.54 -23.98
CA LEU A 33 -6.63 -1.95 -23.74
C LEU A 33 -5.29 -2.12 -23.03
N PRO A 34 -4.18 -1.46 -23.43
CA PRO A 34 -2.92 -1.65 -22.73
C PRO A 34 -2.99 -1.19 -21.27
N ALA A 35 -3.82 -0.21 -20.94
CA ALA A 35 -4.05 0.22 -19.56
C ALA A 35 -4.84 -0.82 -18.75
N ILE A 36 -5.90 -1.40 -19.34
CA ILE A 36 -6.70 -2.46 -18.72
C ILE A 36 -5.88 -3.74 -18.55
N VAL A 37 -5.13 -4.15 -19.58
CA VAL A 37 -4.26 -5.32 -19.55
C VAL A 37 -3.13 -5.12 -18.55
N LYS A 38 -2.50 -3.94 -18.46
CA LYS A 38 -1.52 -3.66 -17.39
C LYS A 38 -2.13 -3.73 -16.00
N LYS A 39 -3.36 -3.24 -15.80
CA LYS A 39 -4.07 -3.32 -14.52
C LYS A 39 -4.38 -4.77 -14.13
N LEU A 40 -4.78 -5.61 -15.09
CA LEU A 40 -5.00 -7.05 -14.89
C LEU A 40 -3.68 -7.84 -14.71
N ALA A 41 -2.63 -7.51 -15.46
CA ALA A 41 -1.32 -8.15 -15.41
C ALA A 41 -0.47 -7.71 -14.21
N SER A 42 -0.82 -6.60 -13.55
CA SER A 42 -0.21 -6.13 -12.29
C SER A 42 -0.49 -7.08 -11.12
N SER A 43 -1.40 -8.05 -11.25
CA SER A 43 -1.52 -9.20 -10.35
C SER A 43 -0.34 -10.19 -10.49
N LYS A 44 0.85 -9.71 -10.87
CA LYS A 44 2.05 -10.54 -10.92
C LYS A 44 2.51 -10.70 -9.48
N SER A 45 2.40 -11.93 -8.96
CA SER A 45 2.79 -12.30 -7.60
C SER A 45 4.17 -11.70 -7.27
N VAL A 46 4.20 -10.74 -6.34
CA VAL A 46 5.44 -10.16 -5.83
C VAL A 46 6.32 -11.30 -5.36
N LYS A 47 7.61 -11.27 -5.74
CA LYS A 47 8.57 -12.29 -5.30
C LYS A 47 8.62 -12.25 -3.78
N THR A 48 8.20 -13.35 -3.15
CA THR A 48 8.38 -13.52 -1.72
C THR A 48 9.85 -13.66 -1.38
N HIS A 49 10.24 -13.06 -0.26
CA HIS A 49 11.57 -13.18 0.31
C HIS A 49 11.75 -14.57 0.93
N GLU A 50 10.70 -15.11 1.58
CA GLU A 50 10.71 -16.50 2.05
C GLU A 50 10.29 -17.48 0.94
N LYS A 51 11.20 -18.41 0.62
CA LYS A 51 10.96 -19.50 -0.35
C LYS A 51 10.36 -20.76 0.28
N LYS A 52 10.59 -20.96 1.58
CA LYS A 52 10.10 -22.11 2.36
C LYS A 52 9.33 -21.56 3.57
N TRP A 53 8.09 -21.14 3.33
CA TRP A 53 7.22 -20.61 4.37
C TRP A 53 6.48 -21.73 5.11
N LYS A 54 6.20 -21.52 6.40
CA LYS A 54 5.28 -22.34 7.19
C LYS A 54 3.85 -21.87 6.96
N THR A 55 2.92 -22.81 6.81
CA THR A 55 1.50 -22.48 6.66
C THR A 55 0.98 -21.75 7.89
N ASP A 56 0.23 -20.67 7.64
CA ASP A 56 -0.43 -19.84 8.65
C ASP A 56 0.51 -19.17 9.67
N VAL A 57 1.80 -19.04 9.32
CA VAL A 57 2.75 -18.23 10.09
C VAL A 57 3.10 -16.99 9.29
N ILE A 58 2.92 -15.82 9.89
CA ILE A 58 3.24 -14.55 9.26
C ILE A 58 4.74 -14.27 9.38
N TYR A 59 5.40 -13.98 8.27
CA TYR A 59 6.76 -13.42 8.28
C TYR A 59 6.68 -11.90 8.23
N LEU A 60 6.94 -11.25 9.37
CA LEU A 60 6.88 -9.80 9.50
C LEU A 60 8.25 -9.18 9.25
N TYR A 61 8.37 -8.46 8.13
CA TYR A 61 9.56 -7.70 7.78
C TYR A 61 9.47 -6.29 8.32
N GLN A 62 10.41 -5.92 9.19
CA GLN A 62 10.41 -4.64 9.88
C GLN A 62 11.82 -4.11 10.16
N MET A 63 11.92 -2.85 10.57
CA MET A 63 13.18 -2.30 11.05
C MET A 63 13.53 -2.87 12.42
N ALA A 64 14.81 -3.07 12.69
CA ALA A 64 15.28 -3.46 14.01
C ALA A 64 14.88 -2.40 15.06
N GLY A 65 14.48 -2.87 16.24
CA GLY A 65 14.15 -2.03 17.38
C GLY A 65 15.33 -1.78 18.31
N THR A 66 15.01 -1.28 19.50
CA THR A 66 15.93 -1.07 20.62
C THR A 66 15.57 -2.02 21.77
N LYS A 67 16.23 -1.89 22.92
CA LYS A 67 15.88 -2.68 24.12
C LYS A 67 14.47 -2.36 24.65
N SER A 68 13.97 -1.14 24.41
CA SER A 68 12.67 -0.68 24.91
C SER A 68 11.54 -0.75 23.88
N MET A 69 11.85 -0.76 22.58
CA MET A 69 10.87 -0.72 21.51
C MET A 69 11.17 -1.80 20.47
N SER A 70 10.14 -2.48 19.96
CA SER A 70 10.32 -3.62 19.05
C SER A 70 10.78 -3.23 17.64
N SER A 71 10.54 -1.98 17.24
CA SER A 71 11.04 -1.37 16.00
C SER A 71 11.28 0.12 16.20
N VAL A 72 12.15 0.73 15.39
CA VAL A 72 12.32 2.20 15.34
C VAL A 72 11.20 2.90 14.57
N SER A 73 10.46 2.18 13.73
CA SER A 73 9.34 2.72 12.96
C SER A 73 8.02 2.49 13.68
N PRO A 74 7.18 3.52 13.90
CA PRO A 74 5.90 3.37 14.58
C PRO A 74 4.93 2.47 13.81
N PHE A 75 4.98 2.47 12.47
CA PHE A 75 4.15 1.59 11.65
C PHE A 75 4.53 0.12 11.82
N CYS A 76 5.82 -0.19 12.01
CA CYS A 76 6.27 -1.55 12.31
C CYS A 76 5.74 -2.01 13.67
N ILE A 77 5.81 -1.14 14.69
CA ILE A 77 5.24 -1.42 16.02
C ILE A 77 3.72 -1.64 15.93
N LYS A 78 3.01 -0.82 15.13
CA LYS A 78 1.56 -0.95 14.90
C LYS A 78 1.20 -2.38 14.44
N VAL A 79 1.85 -2.85 13.37
CA VAL A 79 1.60 -4.20 12.83
C VAL A 79 1.99 -5.28 13.84
N GLU A 80 3.19 -5.18 14.42
CA GLU A 80 3.64 -6.18 15.40
C GLU A 80 2.73 -6.28 16.62
N THR A 81 2.26 -5.13 17.12
CA THR A 81 1.36 -5.08 18.28
C THR A 81 0.02 -5.71 17.95
N PHE A 82 -0.54 -5.42 16.77
CA PHE A 82 -1.76 -6.09 16.29
C PHE A 82 -1.60 -7.61 16.26
N LEU A 83 -0.52 -8.13 15.66
CA LEU A 83 -0.27 -9.57 15.61
C LEU A 83 -0.15 -10.20 17.02
N ARG A 84 0.53 -9.51 17.93
CA ARG A 84 0.69 -9.96 19.33
C ARG A 84 -0.64 -9.95 20.10
N LEU A 85 -1.44 -8.89 19.96
CA LEU A 85 -2.73 -8.73 20.65
C LEU A 85 -3.71 -9.84 20.25
N HIS A 86 -3.77 -10.17 18.97
CA HIS A 86 -4.63 -11.23 18.43
C HIS A 86 -4.00 -12.63 18.52
N LYS A 87 -2.83 -12.78 19.17
CA LYS A 87 -2.11 -14.06 19.33
C LYS A 87 -1.85 -14.79 18.00
N ILE A 88 -1.70 -14.03 16.92
CA ILE A 88 -1.43 -14.59 15.59
C ILE A 88 0.03 -15.07 15.57
N PRO A 89 0.33 -16.29 15.13
CA PRO A 89 1.71 -16.77 15.05
C PRO A 89 2.48 -15.99 13.98
N PHE A 90 3.60 -15.39 14.39
CA PHE A 90 4.46 -14.64 13.48
C PHE A 90 5.94 -14.77 13.82
N GLU A 91 6.78 -14.66 12.80
CA GLU A 91 8.23 -14.57 12.91
C GLU A 91 8.70 -13.19 12.47
N ARG A 92 9.48 -12.52 13.33
CA ARG A 92 10.13 -11.25 12.96
C ARG A 92 11.31 -11.48 12.03
N ARG A 93 11.38 -10.65 11.00
CA ARG A 93 12.51 -10.51 10.06
C ARG A 93 12.99 -9.07 10.10
N ASN A 94 13.89 -8.78 11.04
CA ASN A 94 14.50 -7.46 11.15
C ASN A 94 15.45 -7.25 9.97
N THR A 95 15.18 -6.22 9.17
CA THR A 95 15.90 -5.97 7.93
C THR A 95 16.13 -4.47 7.74
N LEU A 96 17.31 -4.13 7.22
CA LEU A 96 17.61 -2.76 6.78
C LEU A 96 17.35 -2.59 5.28
N LEU A 97 17.45 -3.67 4.49
CA LEU A 97 17.47 -3.62 3.02
C LEU A 97 16.19 -4.14 2.37
N ALA A 98 15.54 -5.16 2.94
CA ALA A 98 14.35 -5.72 2.32
C ALA A 98 13.19 -4.72 2.35
N ARG A 99 12.43 -4.67 1.27
CA ARG A 99 11.29 -3.78 1.08
C ARG A 99 10.13 -4.57 0.50
N GLY A 100 8.93 -4.14 0.87
CA GLY A 100 7.71 -4.66 0.28
C GLY A 100 7.51 -4.11 -1.14
N GLU A 101 6.43 -4.52 -1.77
CA GLU A 101 6.02 -4.05 -3.10
C GLU A 101 5.96 -2.52 -3.22
N ASN A 102 5.60 -1.83 -2.13
CA ASN A 102 5.55 -0.37 -2.06
C ASN A 102 6.92 0.30 -1.80
N GLY A 103 8.01 -0.47 -1.77
CA GLY A 103 9.36 0.03 -1.49
C GLY A 103 9.60 0.41 -0.02
N LYS A 104 8.71 0.02 0.91
CA LYS A 104 8.77 0.39 2.34
C LYS A 104 8.64 -0.82 3.25
N VAL A 105 8.90 -0.59 4.54
CA VAL A 105 8.55 -1.48 5.66
C VAL A 105 7.55 -0.74 6.57
N PRO A 106 6.64 -1.42 7.27
CA PRO A 106 6.51 -2.88 7.36
C PRO A 106 5.84 -3.51 6.13
N PHE A 107 6.19 -4.76 5.88
CA PHE A 107 5.44 -5.66 5.01
C PHE A 107 5.42 -7.07 5.61
N ILE A 108 4.44 -7.88 5.21
CA ILE A 108 4.33 -9.27 5.66
C ILE A 108 4.31 -10.22 4.48
N GLU A 109 4.68 -11.47 4.76
CA GLU A 109 4.46 -12.59 3.88
C GLU A 109 3.68 -13.68 4.62
N LEU A 110 2.57 -14.11 4.04
CA LEU A 110 1.71 -15.16 4.57
C LEU A 110 1.31 -16.08 3.43
N ASN A 111 1.55 -17.38 3.58
CA ASN A 111 1.17 -18.41 2.61
C ASN A 111 1.64 -18.08 1.17
N GLY A 112 2.84 -17.52 1.04
CA GLY A 112 3.41 -17.13 -0.26
C GLY A 112 2.87 -15.82 -0.85
N VAL A 113 2.03 -15.08 -0.13
CA VAL A 113 1.48 -13.79 -0.56
C VAL A 113 2.09 -12.66 0.26
N GLN A 114 2.69 -11.69 -0.42
CA GLN A 114 3.18 -10.48 0.22
C GLN A 114 2.06 -9.45 0.39
N THR A 115 2.08 -8.70 1.48
CA THR A 115 1.22 -7.53 1.66
C THR A 115 2.04 -6.42 2.33
N ALA A 116 2.14 -5.28 1.67
CA ALA A 116 2.84 -4.11 2.16
C ALA A 116 1.84 -3.05 2.63
N ASP A 117 2.34 -2.09 3.43
CA ASP A 117 1.55 -1.02 4.06
C ASP A 117 0.72 -1.48 5.27
N SER A 118 0.97 -0.90 6.45
CA SER A 118 0.26 -1.24 7.69
C SER A 118 -1.26 -1.10 7.58
N ASN A 119 -1.75 -0.16 6.76
CA ASN A 119 -3.18 0.10 6.58
C ASN A 119 -3.86 -0.92 5.66
N LEU A 120 -3.08 -1.71 4.92
CA LEU A 120 -3.58 -2.82 4.11
C LEU A 120 -3.34 -4.17 4.81
N ILE A 121 -2.22 -4.29 5.52
CA ILE A 121 -1.84 -5.49 6.27
C ILE A 121 -2.91 -5.84 7.29
N ILE A 122 -3.30 -4.89 8.15
CA ILE A 122 -4.21 -5.16 9.27
C ILE A 122 -5.59 -5.62 8.77
N PRO A 123 -6.32 -4.87 7.90
CA PRO A 123 -7.63 -5.31 7.44
C PRO A 123 -7.59 -6.68 6.73
N LYS A 124 -6.51 -6.97 6.00
CA LYS A 124 -6.35 -8.27 5.35
C LYS A 124 -6.18 -9.40 6.35
N GLN A 125 -5.48 -9.18 7.46
CA GLN A 125 -5.36 -10.18 8.52
C GLN A 125 -6.65 -10.34 9.32
N VAL A 126 -7.37 -9.24 9.58
CA VAL A 126 -8.71 -9.30 10.19
C VAL A 126 -9.64 -10.20 9.38
N GLN A 127 -9.66 -10.02 8.06
CA GLN A 127 -10.43 -10.86 7.15
C GLN A 127 -9.92 -12.31 7.12
N HIS A 128 -8.61 -12.52 7.04
CA HIS A 128 -8.04 -13.87 6.91
C HIS A 128 -8.25 -14.73 8.17
N PHE A 129 -8.08 -14.15 9.36
CA PHE A 129 -8.21 -14.84 10.64
C PHE A 129 -9.60 -14.71 11.27
N HIS A 130 -10.57 -14.11 10.57
CA HIS A 130 -11.95 -13.91 11.04
C HIS A 130 -12.00 -13.24 12.42
N ILE A 131 -11.27 -12.14 12.56
CA ILE A 131 -11.17 -11.39 13.82
C ILE A 131 -12.36 -10.45 13.94
N GLU A 132 -13.10 -10.54 15.04
CA GLU A 132 -14.10 -9.54 15.40
C GLU A 132 -13.44 -8.41 16.19
N GLU A 133 -13.29 -7.23 15.56
CA GLU A 133 -12.63 -6.06 16.17
C GLU A 133 -13.59 -5.17 16.96
N TYR A 134 -14.86 -5.08 16.54
CA TYR A 134 -15.87 -4.19 17.12
C TYR A 134 -17.23 -4.86 17.18
N ASP A 135 -17.94 -4.68 18.30
CA ASP A 135 -19.31 -5.17 18.47
C ASP A 135 -20.35 -4.27 17.77
N ILE A 136 -20.02 -2.97 17.61
CA ILE A 136 -20.94 -1.94 17.12
C ILE A 136 -20.28 -1.13 15.99
N GLU A 137 -21.02 -0.88 14.91
CA GLU A 137 -20.54 -0.12 13.75
C GLU A 137 -20.08 1.31 14.09
N HIS A 138 -20.73 1.95 15.07
CA HIS A 138 -20.35 3.26 15.56
C HIS A 138 -18.90 3.29 16.07
N ASP A 139 -18.51 2.29 16.87
CA ASP A 139 -17.17 2.22 17.46
C ASP A 139 -16.11 1.93 16.39
N ALA A 140 -16.46 1.12 15.37
CA ALA A 140 -15.60 0.89 14.23
C ALA A 140 -15.30 2.20 13.47
N ASN A 141 -16.33 3.03 13.25
CA ASN A 141 -16.18 4.34 12.59
C ASN A 141 -15.34 5.31 13.41
N VAL A 142 -15.54 5.36 14.74
CA VAL A 142 -14.73 6.19 15.65
C VAL A 142 -13.27 5.71 15.65
N GLY A 143 -13.04 4.40 15.75
CA GLY A 143 -11.71 3.79 15.69
C GLY A 143 -10.99 4.08 14.37
N HIS A 144 -11.71 4.03 13.25
CA HIS A 144 -11.17 4.40 11.94
C HIS A 144 -10.77 5.88 11.87
N ALA A 145 -11.61 6.78 12.40
CA ALA A 145 -11.31 8.21 12.44
C ALA A 145 -10.05 8.49 13.28
N ILE A 146 -9.94 7.90 14.48
CA ILE A 146 -8.77 8.03 15.36
C ILE A 146 -7.50 7.51 14.66
N THR A 147 -7.57 6.31 14.09
CA THR A 147 -6.44 5.69 13.39
C THR A 147 -5.97 6.57 12.22
N SER A 148 -6.90 7.11 11.44
CA SER A 148 -6.58 7.98 10.31
C SER A 148 -5.93 9.30 10.75
N MET A 149 -6.41 9.92 11.84
CA MET A 149 -5.78 11.13 12.39
C MET A 149 -4.35 10.85 12.86
N VAL A 150 -4.14 9.75 13.58
CA VAL A 150 -2.81 9.37 14.09
C VAL A 150 -1.83 9.08 12.95
N ASP A 151 -2.24 8.25 12.00
CA ASP A 151 -1.35 7.79 10.93
C ASP A 151 -1.03 8.87 9.90
N PHE A 152 -2.01 9.70 9.52
CA PHE A 152 -1.82 10.68 8.44
C PHE A 152 -1.50 12.09 8.92
N ARG A 153 -1.77 12.44 10.19
CA ARG A 153 -1.51 13.79 10.71
C ARG A 153 -0.43 13.78 11.78
N THR A 154 -0.62 13.02 12.85
CA THR A 154 0.32 13.01 13.98
C THR A 154 1.71 12.55 13.59
N GLN A 155 1.81 11.52 12.74
CA GLN A 155 3.10 11.04 12.24
C GLN A 155 3.87 12.11 11.47
N VAL A 156 3.20 12.86 10.60
CA VAL A 156 3.83 13.93 9.81
C VAL A 156 4.35 15.03 10.72
N LEU A 157 3.56 15.43 11.72
CA LEU A 157 3.97 16.44 12.70
C LEU A 157 5.17 15.97 13.53
N PHE A 158 5.16 14.72 13.99
CA PHE A 158 6.25 14.15 14.76
C PHE A 158 7.57 14.12 13.96
N VAL A 159 7.50 13.69 12.69
CA VAL A 159 8.67 13.70 11.80
C VAL A 159 9.15 15.13 11.61
N HIS A 160 8.27 16.08 11.28
CA HIS A 160 8.63 17.49 11.13
C HIS A 160 9.32 18.07 12.36
N TYR A 161 8.76 17.82 13.55
CA TYR A 161 9.36 18.26 14.81
C TYR A 161 10.78 17.72 14.99
N LYS A 162 10.98 16.40 14.77
CA LYS A 162 12.30 15.78 14.88
C LYS A 162 13.30 16.26 13.84
N THR A 163 12.85 16.55 12.61
CA THR A 163 13.74 16.98 11.52
C THR A 163 14.07 18.46 11.56
N THR A 164 13.19 19.30 12.11
CA THR A 164 13.36 20.76 12.08
C THR A 164 13.83 21.31 13.41
N PHE A 165 13.22 20.91 14.52
CA PHE A 165 13.50 21.48 15.84
C PHE A 165 14.55 20.70 16.63
N SER A 166 14.57 19.36 16.50
CA SER A 166 15.50 18.53 17.29
C SER A 166 16.89 18.35 16.64
N GLN A 167 17.01 18.50 15.32
CA GLN A 167 18.31 18.32 14.62
C GLN A 167 19.41 19.27 15.11
N PRO A 168 19.18 20.59 15.29
CA PRO A 168 20.22 21.50 15.75
C PRO A 168 20.72 21.13 17.15
N ILE A 169 19.80 20.77 18.05
CA ILE A 169 20.10 20.35 19.42
C ILE A 169 20.97 19.09 19.42
N PHE A 170 20.62 18.11 18.57
CA PHE A 170 21.39 16.88 18.46
C PHE A 170 22.79 17.16 17.91
N TYR A 171 22.91 17.98 16.86
CA TYR A 171 24.19 18.36 16.28
C TYR A 171 25.08 19.10 17.28
N GLU A 172 24.54 20.09 18.00
CA GLU A 172 25.25 20.85 19.02
C GLU A 172 25.68 19.97 20.20
N SER A 173 24.84 19.01 20.60
CA SER A 173 25.22 18.02 21.62
C SER A 173 26.35 17.11 21.14
N SER A 174 26.32 16.66 19.88
CA SER A 174 27.33 15.78 19.30
C SER A 174 28.67 16.48 19.07
N GLY A 175 28.66 17.76 18.70
CA GLY A 175 29.86 18.61 18.58
C GLY A 175 30.55 18.86 19.93
N ARG A 176 29.77 18.92 21.02
CA ARG A 176 30.29 19.09 22.39
C ARG A 176 31.16 17.91 22.85
N TRP A 177 30.90 16.69 22.35
CA TRP A 177 31.73 15.51 22.68
C TRP A 177 33.06 15.47 21.92
N VAL A 178 33.20 16.20 20.81
CA VAL A 178 34.44 16.21 19.99
C VAL A 178 35.51 17.13 20.59
N HIS A 179 35.14 18.04 21.49
CA HIS A 179 36.06 18.97 22.16
C HIS A 179 36.55 18.51 23.53
N PHE A 180 36.12 17.33 24.00
CA PHE A 180 36.49 16.75 25.30
C PHE A 180 37.27 15.44 25.17
N GLY A 181 37.87 15.16 24.00
CA GLY A 181 38.76 14.03 23.75
C GLY A 181 40.22 14.46 23.63
#